data_AF-A0A6C0EKR7-F1
#
_entry.id   AF-A0A6C0EKR7-F1
#
_cell.length_a   1.000
_cell.length_b   1.000
_cell.length_c   1.000
_cell.angle_alpha   90.00
_cell.angle_beta   90.00
_cell.angle_gamma   90.00
#
_symmetry.space_group_name_H-M   'P 1'
#
loop_
_entity.id
_entity.type
_entity.pdbx_description
1 polymer ?
#
loop_
_entity_poly.entity_id
_entity_poly.type
_entity_poly.pdbx_seq_one_letter_code
_entity_poly.pdbx_strand_id
1 'polypeptide(L)'
;MEKTCCKCKHVQSVSEFGKLAKSPDGLRYDCRSCRKDYRECNKDKINQKLKAYYQEHKDVLLVQNREYRLANKDVINIQRKEYRNRPDVKEHIKQKQREYLPKRKADMKNKYSNDINYRLRVTIRSKLWEALKKGKQHSSLSYLGCDLEFFKQWIEFRFDENMTWENWGSYWHIDHILPINAFKDNHDTNKFCFHWTNLQPLTAFENQSKGDKLQLHYYFNNIVNIVRFNNKYRQFLGYQAVNESLQWLRMELRYGKNPPHEDVQTSEIGNPQPSSYVRYDKDMEKVQRLNGGGSECTNHAQ
;
A
#
# COMPACT_ATOMS: atom_id res chain seq x y z
N MET A 1 -40.84 -33.22 -42.11
CA MET A 1 -40.00 -32.90 -43.29
C MET A 1 -38.66 -33.57 -43.09
N GLU A 2 -38.17 -34.26 -44.11
CA GLU A 2 -36.93 -35.04 -44.05
C GLU A 2 -35.97 -34.58 -45.15
N LYS A 3 -34.67 -34.73 -44.91
CA LYS A 3 -33.60 -34.32 -45.82
C LYS A 3 -32.47 -35.35 -45.79
N THR A 4 -31.90 -35.65 -46.94
CA THR A 4 -30.77 -36.57 -47.07
C THR A 4 -29.44 -35.85 -46.84
N CYS A 5 -28.60 -36.40 -45.96
CA CYS A 5 -27.27 -35.86 -45.72
C CYS A 5 -26.31 -36.18 -46.87
N CYS A 6 -25.59 -35.19 -47.39
CA CYS A 6 -24.64 -35.41 -48.48
C CYS A 6 -23.37 -36.20 -48.09
N LYS A 7 -23.13 -36.42 -46.79
CA LYS A 7 -21.95 -37.13 -46.27
C LYS A 7 -22.24 -38.58 -45.93
N CYS A 8 -23.17 -38.85 -45.00
CA CYS A 8 -23.55 -40.22 -44.64
C CYS A 8 -24.65 -40.80 -45.54
N LYS A 9 -25.27 -40.00 -46.42
CA LYS A 9 -26.36 -40.40 -47.33
C LYS A 9 -27.63 -40.94 -46.65
N HIS A 10 -27.76 -40.77 -45.33
CA HIS A 10 -28.96 -41.12 -44.59
C HIS A 10 -30.03 -40.01 -44.69
N VAL A 11 -31.29 -40.42 -44.75
CA VAL A 11 -32.46 -39.55 -44.62
C VAL A 11 -32.67 -39.25 -43.15
N GLN A 12 -32.76 -37.96 -42.79
CA GLN A 12 -32.90 -37.51 -41.40
C GLN A 12 -33.88 -36.35 -41.30
N SER A 13 -34.38 -36.08 -40.09
CA SER A 13 -35.18 -34.89 -39.80
C SER A 13 -34.44 -33.60 -40.16
N VAL A 14 -35.18 -32.61 -40.68
CA VAL A 14 -34.65 -31.26 -40.95
C VAL A 14 -34.01 -30.58 -39.72
N SER A 15 -34.40 -30.96 -38.50
CA SER A 15 -33.80 -30.45 -37.24
C SER A 15 -32.30 -30.77 -37.10
N GLU A 16 -31.85 -31.84 -37.77
CA GLU A 16 -30.45 -32.28 -37.75
C GLU A 16 -29.56 -31.49 -38.70
N PHE A 17 -30.15 -30.59 -39.49
CA PHE A 17 -29.41 -29.74 -40.42
C PHE A 17 -29.31 -28.32 -39.87
N GLY A 18 -28.09 -27.77 -39.90
CA GLY A 18 -27.87 -26.38 -39.48
C GLY A 18 -28.40 -25.40 -40.53
N LYS A 19 -28.63 -24.15 -40.15
CA LYS A 19 -29.06 -23.11 -41.09
C LYS A 19 -27.93 -22.76 -42.08
N LEU A 20 -28.29 -22.55 -43.35
CA LEU A 20 -27.44 -22.00 -44.40
C LEU A 20 -28.30 -21.13 -45.30
N ALA A 21 -28.31 -19.82 -45.06
CA ALA A 21 -29.19 -18.88 -45.76
C ALA A 21 -29.02 -18.86 -47.29
N LYS A 22 -27.87 -19.35 -47.80
CA LYS A 22 -27.57 -19.42 -49.24
C LYS A 22 -28.13 -20.68 -49.91
N SER A 23 -28.59 -21.68 -49.17
CA SER A 23 -29.16 -22.88 -49.79
C SER A 23 -30.63 -22.65 -50.14
N PRO A 24 -31.16 -23.33 -51.17
CA PRO A 24 -32.55 -23.16 -51.61
C PRO A 24 -33.60 -23.38 -50.51
N ASP A 25 -33.31 -24.29 -49.57
CA ASP A 25 -34.16 -24.66 -48.44
C ASP A 25 -33.74 -24.00 -47.11
N GLY A 26 -32.72 -23.13 -47.13
CA GLY A 26 -32.17 -22.50 -45.93
C GLY A 26 -31.43 -23.44 -44.98
N LEU A 27 -31.23 -24.72 -45.34
CA LEU A 27 -30.56 -25.74 -44.54
C LEU A 27 -29.28 -26.25 -45.19
N ARG A 28 -28.30 -26.58 -44.34
CA ARG A 28 -27.05 -27.22 -44.76
C ARG A 28 -27.28 -28.58 -45.41
N TYR A 29 -26.33 -28.99 -46.26
CA TYR A 29 -26.37 -30.28 -46.95
C TYR A 29 -25.84 -31.44 -46.08
N ASP A 30 -25.01 -31.12 -45.09
CA ASP A 30 -24.44 -32.07 -44.12
C ASP A 30 -25.21 -32.04 -42.79
N CYS A 31 -25.46 -33.21 -42.20
CA CYS A 31 -26.10 -33.31 -40.90
C CYS A 31 -25.15 -32.92 -39.76
N ARG A 32 -25.72 -32.66 -38.58
CA ARG A 32 -24.99 -32.26 -37.38
C ARG A 32 -23.94 -33.29 -36.95
N SER A 33 -24.24 -34.59 -37.06
CA SER A 33 -23.29 -35.67 -36.72
C SER A 33 -22.06 -35.61 -37.61
N CYS A 34 -22.23 -35.70 -38.94
CA CYS A 34 -21.09 -35.67 -39.86
C CYS A 34 -20.23 -34.41 -39.71
N ARG A 35 -20.84 -33.27 -39.34
CA ARG A 35 -20.09 -32.05 -39.04
C ARG A 35 -19.30 -32.13 -37.73
N LYS A 36 -19.88 -32.75 -36.70
CA LYS A 36 -19.19 -32.99 -35.44
C LYS A 36 -17.99 -33.90 -35.68
N ASP A 37 -18.19 -35.02 -36.37
CA ASP A 37 -17.14 -35.98 -36.71
C ASP A 37 -16.03 -35.31 -37.52
N TYR A 38 -16.39 -34.51 -38.54
CA TYR A 38 -15.42 -33.73 -39.31
C TYR A 38 -14.60 -32.76 -38.44
N ARG A 39 -15.25 -32.05 -37.50
CA ARG A 39 -14.57 -31.12 -36.58
C ARG A 39 -13.65 -31.86 -35.61
N GLU A 40 -14.03 -33.03 -35.14
CA GLU A 40 -13.22 -33.86 -34.23
C GLU A 40 -12.01 -34.43 -34.96
N CYS A 41 -12.20 -35.06 -36.12
CA CYS A 41 -11.09 -35.61 -36.92
C CYS A 41 -10.12 -34.55 -37.43
N ASN A 42 -10.55 -33.29 -37.57
CA ASN A 42 -9.70 -32.19 -38.06
C ASN A 42 -9.39 -31.15 -36.98
N LYS A 43 -9.63 -31.47 -35.70
CA LYS A 43 -9.53 -30.53 -34.58
C LYS A 43 -8.20 -29.80 -34.55
N ASP A 44 -7.10 -30.55 -34.69
CA ASP A 44 -5.75 -29.98 -34.60
C ASP A 44 -5.43 -29.08 -35.80
N LYS A 45 -5.79 -29.51 -37.02
CA LYS A 45 -5.63 -28.69 -38.23
C LYS A 45 -6.43 -27.40 -38.15
N ILE A 46 -7.66 -27.46 -37.65
CA ILE A 46 -8.52 -26.29 -37.46
C ILE A 46 -7.91 -25.35 -36.42
N ASN A 47 -7.48 -25.90 -35.27
CA ASN A 47 -6.87 -25.11 -34.21
C ASN A 47 -5.55 -24.45 -34.64
N GLN A 48 -4.71 -25.16 -35.40
CA GLN A 48 -3.48 -24.62 -35.96
C GLN A 48 -3.75 -23.44 -36.89
N LYS A 49 -4.73 -23.58 -37.81
CA LYS A 49 -5.14 -22.47 -38.69
C LYS A 49 -5.70 -21.28 -37.91
N LEU A 50 -6.56 -21.52 -36.93
CA LEU A 50 -7.12 -20.45 -36.09
C LEU A 50 -6.04 -19.75 -35.28
N LYS A 51 -5.06 -20.49 -34.76
CA LYS A 51 -3.91 -19.94 -34.03
C LYS A 51 -3.05 -19.08 -34.95
N ALA A 52 -2.72 -19.56 -36.14
CA ALA A 52 -1.95 -18.79 -37.13
C ALA A 52 -2.66 -17.49 -37.51
N TYR A 53 -3.97 -17.56 -37.82
CA TYR A 53 -4.79 -16.39 -38.11
C TYR A 53 -4.81 -15.39 -36.94
N TYR A 54 -5.02 -15.87 -35.71
CA TYR A 54 -4.99 -15.00 -34.54
C TYR A 54 -3.62 -14.35 -34.34
N GLN A 55 -2.52 -15.07 -34.58
CA GLN A 55 -1.17 -14.53 -34.47
C GLN A 55 -0.90 -13.44 -35.52
N GLU A 56 -1.29 -13.69 -36.76
CA GLU A 56 -1.12 -12.75 -37.88
C GLU A 56 -1.96 -11.48 -37.71
N HIS A 57 -3.17 -11.60 -37.15
CA HIS A 57 -4.11 -10.49 -37.00
C HIS A 57 -4.27 -9.98 -35.56
N LYS A 58 -3.39 -10.39 -34.65
CA LYS A 58 -3.53 -10.14 -33.20
C LYS A 58 -3.77 -8.67 -32.90
N ASP A 59 -2.94 -7.79 -33.44
CA ASP A 59 -2.96 -6.38 -33.08
C ASP A 59 -4.22 -5.69 -33.62
N VAL A 60 -4.60 -6.00 -34.87
CA VAL A 60 -5.85 -5.51 -35.48
C VAL A 60 -7.07 -5.98 -34.68
N LEU A 61 -7.12 -7.26 -34.32
CA LEU A 61 -8.22 -7.82 -33.52
C LEU A 61 -8.30 -7.18 -32.13
N LEU A 62 -7.17 -6.89 -31.49
CA LEU A 62 -7.14 -6.23 -30.19
C LEU A 62 -7.67 -4.80 -30.26
N VAL A 63 -7.29 -4.04 -31.30
CA VAL A 63 -7.78 -2.68 -31.55
C VAL A 63 -9.29 -2.70 -31.81
N GLN A 64 -9.76 -3.51 -32.75
CA GLN A 64 -11.19 -3.63 -33.06
C GLN A 64 -12.01 -4.06 -31.85
N ASN A 65 -11.52 -5.02 -31.05
CA ASN A 65 -12.18 -5.44 -29.82
C ASN A 65 -12.23 -4.32 -28.78
N ARG A 66 -11.19 -3.49 -28.68
CA ARG A 66 -11.18 -2.34 -27.79
C ARG A 66 -12.20 -1.30 -28.23
N GLU A 67 -12.23 -0.94 -29.50
CA GLU A 67 -13.19 0.01 -30.08
C GLU A 67 -14.62 -0.48 -29.88
N TYR A 68 -14.89 -1.75 -30.19
CA TYR A 68 -16.20 -2.36 -29.95
C TYR A 68 -16.63 -2.29 -28.48
N ARG A 69 -15.72 -2.62 -27.54
CA ARG A 69 -16.01 -2.54 -26.10
C ARG A 69 -16.28 -1.11 -25.63
N LEU A 70 -15.61 -0.13 -26.22
CA LEU A 70 -15.81 1.29 -25.90
C LEU A 70 -17.15 1.79 -26.46
N ALA A 71 -17.41 1.54 -27.75
CA ALA A 71 -18.64 1.94 -28.42
C ALA A 71 -19.89 1.28 -27.80
N ASN A 72 -19.77 0.06 -27.29
CA ASN A 72 -20.89 -0.70 -26.71
C ASN A 72 -20.80 -0.83 -25.19
N LYS A 73 -20.01 0.02 -24.51
CA LYS A 73 -19.73 -0.09 -23.08
C LYS A 73 -21.00 -0.18 -22.23
N ASP A 74 -21.98 0.66 -22.52
CA ASP A 74 -23.22 0.74 -21.73
C ASP A 74 -24.11 -0.47 -21.95
N VAL A 75 -24.29 -0.90 -23.20
CA VAL A 75 -25.03 -2.12 -23.56
C VAL A 75 -24.40 -3.34 -22.89
N ILE A 76 -23.07 -3.47 -22.95
CA ILE A 76 -22.34 -4.57 -22.30
C ILE A 76 -22.54 -4.55 -20.78
N ASN A 77 -22.53 -3.37 -20.17
CA ASN A 77 -22.73 -3.23 -18.73
C ASN A 77 -24.16 -3.60 -18.32
N ILE A 78 -25.17 -3.20 -19.11
CA ILE A 78 -26.57 -3.57 -18.90
C ILE A 78 -26.72 -5.09 -18.96
N GLN A 79 -26.25 -5.73 -20.04
CA GLN A 79 -26.32 -7.18 -20.21
C GLN A 79 -25.60 -7.93 -19.07
N ARG A 80 -24.43 -7.44 -18.63
CA ARG A 80 -23.71 -8.00 -17.47
C ARG A 80 -24.51 -7.88 -16.19
N LYS A 81 -25.18 -6.74 -15.98
CA LYS A 81 -26.02 -6.50 -14.80
C LYS A 81 -27.24 -7.43 -14.82
N GLU A 82 -27.93 -7.56 -15.94
CA GLU A 82 -29.04 -8.48 -16.13
C GLU A 82 -28.64 -9.93 -15.87
N TYR A 83 -27.55 -10.39 -16.49
CA TYR A 83 -27.02 -11.74 -16.29
C TYR A 83 -26.68 -12.03 -14.82
N ARG A 84 -25.96 -11.11 -14.15
CA ARG A 84 -25.65 -11.24 -12.71
C ARG A 84 -26.90 -11.20 -11.83
N ASN A 85 -27.99 -10.61 -12.31
CA ASN A 85 -29.23 -10.49 -11.56
C ASN A 85 -30.17 -11.67 -11.71
N ARG A 86 -29.91 -12.58 -12.65
CA ARG A 86 -30.70 -13.80 -12.81
C ARG A 86 -30.67 -14.65 -11.54
N PRO A 87 -31.80 -15.22 -11.09
CA PRO A 87 -31.88 -15.97 -9.83
C PRO A 87 -30.92 -17.16 -9.75
N ASP A 88 -30.81 -17.93 -10.83
CA ASP A 88 -29.89 -19.08 -10.96
C ASP A 88 -28.43 -18.67 -10.81
N VAL A 89 -28.02 -17.57 -11.45
CA VAL A 89 -26.66 -17.03 -11.37
C VAL A 89 -26.36 -16.53 -9.96
N LYS A 90 -27.31 -15.83 -9.32
CA LYS A 90 -27.16 -15.36 -7.94
C LYS A 90 -26.98 -16.53 -6.97
N GLU A 91 -27.80 -17.56 -7.08
CA GLU A 91 -27.69 -18.73 -6.20
C GLU A 91 -26.39 -19.49 -6.44
N HIS A 92 -25.97 -19.65 -7.70
CA HIS A 92 -24.67 -20.24 -8.02
C HIS A 92 -23.50 -19.46 -7.40
N ILE A 93 -23.52 -18.13 -7.48
CA ILE A 93 -22.49 -17.27 -6.85
C ILE A 93 -22.51 -17.45 -5.34
N LYS A 94 -23.70 -17.48 -4.73
CA LYS A 94 -23.86 -17.65 -3.27
C LYS A 94 -23.34 -19.01 -2.80
N GLN A 95 -23.64 -20.08 -3.52
CA GLN A 95 -23.12 -21.42 -3.24
C GLN A 95 -21.60 -21.45 -3.33
N LYS A 96 -21.02 -20.94 -4.43
CA LYS A 96 -19.56 -20.84 -4.56
C LYS A 96 -18.92 -19.98 -3.47
N GLN A 97 -19.57 -18.90 -3.05
CA GLN A 97 -19.09 -18.08 -1.94
C GLN A 97 -19.09 -18.86 -0.62
N ARG A 98 -20.14 -19.65 -0.34
CA ARG A 98 -20.18 -20.50 0.87
C ARG A 98 -19.01 -21.49 0.91
N GLU A 99 -18.62 -22.05 -0.23
CA GLU A 99 -17.49 -22.98 -0.33
C GLU A 99 -16.12 -22.27 -0.28
N TYR A 100 -16.01 -21.09 -0.89
CA TYR A 100 -14.76 -20.36 -1.02
C TYR A 100 -14.41 -19.52 0.22
N LEU A 101 -15.39 -18.94 0.91
CA LEU A 101 -15.17 -18.06 2.06
C LEU A 101 -14.41 -18.73 3.21
N PRO A 102 -14.71 -19.99 3.61
CA PRO A 102 -13.95 -20.69 4.64
C PRO A 102 -12.48 -20.87 4.24
N LYS A 103 -12.21 -21.28 2.99
CA LYS A 103 -10.85 -21.44 2.45
C LYS A 103 -10.09 -20.12 2.49
N ARG A 104 -10.70 -19.05 1.98
CA ARG A 104 -10.10 -17.71 2.01
C ARG A 104 -9.82 -17.23 3.43
N LYS A 105 -10.72 -17.47 4.38
CA LYS A 105 -10.52 -17.11 5.79
C LYS A 105 -9.37 -17.90 6.41
N ALA A 106 -9.28 -19.21 6.14
CA ALA A 106 -8.18 -20.05 6.58
C ALA A 106 -6.83 -19.57 5.99
N ASP A 107 -6.79 -19.28 4.68
CA ASP A 107 -5.61 -18.76 3.99
C ASP A 107 -5.17 -17.40 4.58
N MET A 108 -6.13 -16.49 4.83
CA MET A 108 -5.84 -15.20 5.44
C MET A 108 -5.32 -15.35 6.87
N LYS A 109 -5.88 -16.27 7.66
CA LYS A 109 -5.39 -16.58 9.01
C LYS A 109 -3.97 -17.13 8.95
N ASN A 110 -3.71 -18.08 8.05
CA ASN A 110 -2.38 -18.65 7.83
C ASN A 110 -1.35 -17.60 7.43
N LYS A 111 -1.70 -16.72 6.49
CA LYS A 111 -0.83 -15.58 6.10
C LYS A 111 -0.58 -14.63 7.27
N TYR A 112 -1.61 -14.32 8.06
CA TYR A 112 -1.46 -13.44 9.22
C TYR A 112 -0.54 -14.04 10.31
N SER A 113 -0.56 -15.36 10.48
CA SER A 113 0.29 -16.06 11.45
C SER A 113 1.73 -16.24 10.97
N ASN A 114 1.95 -16.48 9.67
CA ASN A 114 3.27 -16.89 9.15
C ASN A 114 4.03 -15.79 8.40
N ASP A 115 3.35 -14.76 7.91
CA ASP A 115 3.98 -13.65 7.18
C ASP A 115 3.92 -12.38 8.02
N ILE A 116 5.06 -12.06 8.65
CA ILE A 116 5.20 -10.89 9.51
C ILE A 116 4.93 -9.57 8.76
N ASN A 117 5.34 -9.47 7.50
CA ASN A 117 5.14 -8.29 6.67
C ASN A 117 3.65 -8.10 6.35
N TYR A 118 2.94 -9.19 6.08
CA TYR A 118 1.50 -9.17 5.90
C TYR A 118 0.80 -8.76 7.20
N ARG A 119 1.21 -9.32 8.34
CA ARG A 119 0.67 -9.00 9.66
C ARG A 119 0.84 -7.52 10.00
N LEU A 120 2.05 -6.96 9.84
CA LEU A 120 2.35 -5.53 10.03
C LEU A 120 1.48 -4.64 9.15
N ARG A 121 1.39 -4.95 7.86
CA ARG A 121 0.58 -4.19 6.91
C ARG A 121 -0.89 -4.16 7.31
N VAL A 122 -1.45 -5.29 7.73
CA VAL A 122 -2.84 -5.40 8.17
C VAL A 122 -3.06 -4.59 9.45
N THR A 123 -2.16 -4.72 10.44
CA THR A 123 -2.25 -3.98 11.71
C THR A 123 -2.21 -2.48 11.49
N ILE A 124 -1.20 -1.97 10.78
CA ILE A 124 -1.04 -0.54 10.48
C ILE A 124 -2.26 -0.02 9.71
N ARG A 125 -2.70 -0.76 8.68
CA ARG A 125 -3.88 -0.39 7.89
C ARG A 125 -5.16 -0.30 8.75
N SER A 126 -5.36 -1.25 9.66
CA SER A 126 -6.53 -1.28 10.53
C SER A 126 -6.58 -0.02 11.41
N LYS A 127 -5.46 0.30 12.08
CA LYS A 127 -5.34 1.47 12.96
C LYS A 127 -5.51 2.79 12.20
N LEU A 128 -4.87 2.92 11.04
CA LEU A 128 -5.06 4.08 10.16
C LEU A 128 -6.51 4.24 9.70
N TRP A 129 -7.19 3.14 9.35
CA TRP A 129 -8.59 3.23 8.92
C TRP A 129 -9.51 3.67 10.07
N GLU A 130 -9.25 3.19 11.29
CA GLU A 130 -10.00 3.59 12.48
C GLU A 130 -9.80 5.07 12.82
N ALA A 131 -8.57 5.58 12.69
CA ALA A 131 -8.25 6.98 12.94
C ALA A 131 -8.70 7.91 11.79
N LEU A 132 -8.58 7.49 10.53
CA LEU A 132 -8.78 8.34 9.35
C LEU A 132 -10.09 8.06 8.59
N LYS A 133 -11.08 7.40 9.20
CA LYS A 133 -12.32 6.85 8.58
C LYS A 133 -12.76 7.43 7.22
N LYS A 134 -12.82 8.77 7.08
CA LYS A 134 -13.24 9.48 5.85
C LYS A 134 -12.22 10.47 5.25
N GLY A 135 -10.98 10.54 5.74
CA GLY A 135 -9.99 11.56 5.35
C GLY A 135 -8.62 11.03 4.92
N LYS A 136 -8.54 9.77 4.51
CA LYS A 136 -7.27 9.17 4.07
C LYS A 136 -6.88 9.68 2.68
N GLN A 137 -5.79 10.45 2.63
CA GLN A 137 -5.29 11.06 1.39
C GLN A 137 -4.25 10.20 0.66
N HIS A 138 -3.49 9.39 1.41
CA HIS A 138 -2.39 8.60 0.85
C HIS A 138 -2.54 7.11 1.17
N SER A 139 -1.65 6.26 0.62
CA SER A 139 -1.64 4.82 0.93
C SER A 139 -1.38 4.57 2.42
N SER A 140 -1.72 3.39 2.97
CA SER A 140 -1.44 3.16 4.41
C SER A 140 0.06 3.16 4.72
N LEU A 141 0.88 2.67 3.80
CA LEU A 141 2.32 2.56 4.01
C LEU A 141 3.03 3.91 3.90
N SER A 142 2.49 4.88 3.15
CA SER A 142 3.11 6.21 3.06
C SER A 142 3.06 6.99 4.37
N TYR A 143 2.12 6.69 5.26
CA TYR A 143 2.08 7.29 6.61
C TYR A 143 3.19 6.76 7.51
N LEU A 144 3.72 5.56 7.23
CA LEU A 144 4.82 4.99 8.00
C LEU A 144 6.12 5.78 7.81
N GLY A 145 6.30 6.40 6.64
CA GLY A 145 7.48 7.21 6.29
C GLY A 145 8.74 6.41 5.99
N CYS A 146 8.64 5.09 5.91
CA CYS A 146 9.71 4.17 5.52
C CYS A 146 9.13 2.91 4.87
N ASP A 147 9.99 2.06 4.29
CA ASP A 147 9.58 0.73 3.85
C ASP A 147 9.40 -0.23 5.05
N LEU A 148 8.78 -1.39 4.78
CA LEU A 148 8.47 -2.35 5.83
C LEU A 148 9.71 -3.02 6.44
N GLU A 149 10.79 -3.16 5.66
CA GLU A 149 12.01 -3.80 6.16
C GLU A 149 12.78 -2.86 7.08
N PHE A 150 12.84 -1.57 6.73
CA PHE A 150 13.31 -0.52 7.63
C PHE A 150 12.50 -0.51 8.92
N PHE A 151 11.17 -0.54 8.83
CA PHE A 151 10.33 -0.50 10.03
C PHE A 151 10.54 -1.71 10.94
N LYS A 152 10.72 -2.90 10.36
CA LYS A 152 11.07 -4.10 11.13
C LYS A 152 12.39 -3.91 11.88
N GLN A 153 13.43 -3.44 11.19
CA GLN A 153 14.73 -3.16 11.81
C GLN A 153 14.63 -2.13 12.93
N TRP A 154 13.82 -1.08 12.76
CA TRP A 154 13.57 -0.08 13.80
C TRP A 154 12.92 -0.70 15.05
N ILE A 155 11.91 -1.54 14.86
CA ILE A 155 11.22 -2.20 15.98
C ILE A 155 12.14 -3.21 16.68
N GLU A 156 12.89 -4.02 15.93
CA GLU A 156 13.86 -4.98 16.46
C GLU A 156 15.00 -4.29 17.23
N PHE A 157 15.48 -3.14 16.74
CA PHE A 157 16.49 -2.33 17.44
C PHE A 157 16.02 -1.89 18.84
N ARG A 158 14.72 -1.84 19.05
CA ARG A 158 14.07 -1.39 20.28
C ARG A 158 13.55 -2.52 21.17
N PHE A 159 13.75 -3.78 20.78
CA PHE A 159 13.38 -4.92 21.61
C PHE A 159 14.18 -4.95 22.91
N ASP A 160 13.52 -5.40 23.97
CA ASP A 160 14.20 -5.89 25.16
C ASP A 160 14.67 -7.35 24.94
N GLU A 161 15.25 -7.94 25.98
CA GLU A 161 15.73 -9.32 25.96
C GLU A 161 14.64 -10.39 25.79
N ASN A 162 13.37 -10.04 26.03
CA ASN A 162 12.22 -10.93 26.02
C ASN A 162 11.31 -10.72 24.80
N MET A 163 11.47 -9.64 24.04
CA MET A 163 10.63 -9.32 22.87
C MET A 163 11.11 -10.06 21.62
N THR A 164 10.19 -10.78 20.97
CA THR A 164 10.43 -11.42 19.67
C THR A 164 9.22 -11.24 18.75
N TRP A 165 9.36 -11.48 17.46
CA TRP A 165 8.21 -11.37 16.55
C TRP A 165 7.15 -12.47 16.79
N GLU A 166 7.55 -13.61 17.35
CA GLU A 166 6.68 -14.74 17.70
C GLU A 166 5.74 -14.38 18.86
N ASN A 167 6.22 -13.59 19.83
CA ASN A 167 5.41 -13.14 20.97
C ASN A 167 4.77 -11.76 20.76
N TRP A 168 4.83 -11.21 19.54
CA TRP A 168 4.07 -10.02 19.18
C TRP A 168 2.57 -10.27 19.33
N GLY A 169 1.86 -9.39 20.02
CA GLY A 169 0.43 -9.49 20.29
C GLY A 169 0.10 -10.15 21.63
N SER A 170 0.95 -11.05 22.11
CA SER A 170 0.82 -11.69 23.43
C SER A 170 1.67 -10.99 24.49
N TYR A 171 2.98 -10.83 24.24
CA TYR A 171 3.91 -10.21 25.18
C TYR A 171 4.03 -8.70 24.99
N TRP A 172 4.12 -8.24 23.74
CA TRP A 172 4.30 -6.82 23.41
C TRP A 172 3.43 -6.38 22.24
N HIS A 173 3.14 -5.09 22.17
CA HIS A 173 2.36 -4.44 21.11
C HIS A 173 3.12 -3.27 20.49
N ILE A 174 2.68 -2.84 19.30
CA ILE A 174 3.16 -1.59 18.70
C ILE A 174 2.36 -0.45 19.32
N ASP A 175 3.02 0.36 20.14
CA ASP A 175 2.47 1.54 20.80
C ASP A 175 2.81 2.83 20.03
N HIS A 176 1.98 3.85 20.20
CA HIS A 176 2.24 5.20 19.73
C HIS A 176 2.76 6.04 20.90
N ILE A 177 3.99 6.54 20.79
CA ILE A 177 4.62 7.35 21.85
C ILE A 177 3.77 8.61 22.12
N LEU A 178 3.43 9.34 21.06
CA LEU A 178 2.39 10.36 21.06
C LEU A 178 1.04 9.68 20.77
N PRO A 179 0.09 9.71 21.72
CA PRO A 179 -1.19 8.99 21.61
C PRO A 179 -2.00 9.38 20.37
N ILE A 180 -2.59 8.39 19.67
CA ILE A 180 -3.46 8.63 18.50
C ILE A 180 -4.62 9.60 18.83
N ASN A 181 -5.17 9.51 20.04
CA ASN A 181 -6.28 10.37 20.49
C ASN A 181 -5.96 11.86 20.40
N ALA A 182 -4.69 12.24 20.54
CA ALA A 182 -4.25 13.63 20.46
C ALA A 182 -4.33 14.21 19.03
N PHE A 183 -4.53 13.36 18.00
CA PHE A 183 -4.50 13.73 16.59
C PHE A 183 -5.83 13.51 15.85
N LYS A 184 -6.87 13.06 16.55
CA LYS A 184 -8.15 12.65 15.93
C LYS A 184 -8.81 13.73 15.05
N ASP A 185 -8.64 15.00 15.41
CA ASP A 185 -9.33 16.12 14.75
C ASP A 185 -8.44 16.92 13.79
N ASN A 186 -7.16 16.54 13.60
CA ASN A 186 -6.22 17.32 12.80
C ASN A 186 -5.57 16.48 11.68
N HIS A 187 -6.12 16.63 10.47
CA HIS A 187 -5.68 15.90 9.28
C HIS A 187 -4.21 16.10 8.91
N ASP A 188 -3.63 17.26 9.19
CA ASP A 188 -2.24 17.57 8.83
C ASP A 188 -1.25 16.87 9.76
N THR A 189 -1.60 16.70 11.03
CA THR A 189 -0.75 16.06 12.05
C THR A 189 -0.74 14.52 11.98
N ASN A 190 -1.65 13.93 11.21
CA ASN A 190 -1.74 12.48 11.07
C ASN A 190 -0.53 11.85 10.37
N LYS A 191 0.26 12.64 9.63
CA LYS A 191 1.47 12.13 8.96
C LYS A 191 2.53 11.69 9.94
N PHE A 192 2.85 12.48 10.97
CA PHE A 192 3.86 12.10 11.96
C PHE A 192 3.29 11.21 13.08
N CYS A 193 1.97 11.19 13.30
CA CYS A 193 1.32 10.28 14.26
C CYS A 193 1.59 8.80 13.94
N PHE A 194 1.44 8.40 12.67
CA PHE A 194 1.64 7.01 12.22
C PHE A 194 3.04 6.75 11.64
N HIS A 195 3.92 7.74 11.72
CA HIS A 195 5.29 7.64 11.23
C HIS A 195 6.11 6.73 12.15
N TRP A 196 7.08 6.01 11.58
CA TRP A 196 7.90 5.04 12.33
C TRP A 196 8.59 5.65 13.56
N THR A 197 8.93 6.94 13.51
CA THR A 197 9.52 7.68 14.62
C THR A 197 8.59 7.85 15.82
N ASN A 198 7.28 7.70 15.65
CA ASN A 198 6.30 7.76 16.75
C ASN A 198 5.87 6.36 17.24
N LEU A 199 6.40 5.29 16.63
CA LEU A 199 6.02 3.92 16.92
C LEU A 199 7.12 3.21 17.71
N GLN A 200 6.69 2.43 18.70
CA GLN A 200 7.59 1.68 19.57
C GLN A 200 7.05 0.30 19.92
N PRO A 201 7.92 -0.70 20.18
CA PRO A 201 7.50 -1.87 20.93
C PRO A 201 7.31 -1.47 22.41
N LEU A 202 6.25 -1.98 23.01
CA LEU A 202 5.96 -1.82 24.43
C LEU A 202 5.29 -3.10 24.94
N THR A 203 5.58 -3.54 26.16
CA THR A 203 4.91 -4.75 26.69
C THR A 203 3.40 -4.53 26.71
N ALA A 204 2.63 -5.60 26.53
CA ALA A 204 1.17 -5.51 26.49
C ALA A 204 0.61 -4.90 27.78
N PHE A 205 1.22 -5.22 28.91
CA PHE A 205 0.88 -4.68 30.22
C PHE A 205 1.16 -3.17 30.33
N GLU A 206 2.36 -2.72 29.94
CA GLU A 206 2.71 -1.29 29.98
C GLU A 206 1.87 -0.48 29.00
N ASN A 207 1.61 -1.01 27.79
CA ASN A 207 0.78 -0.36 26.79
C ASN A 207 -0.66 -0.16 27.29
N GLN A 208 -1.24 -1.18 27.93
CA GLN A 208 -2.55 -1.07 28.55
C GLN A 208 -2.56 -0.06 29.70
N SER A 209 -1.50 -0.03 30.52
CA SER A 209 -1.38 0.90 31.65
C SER A 209 -1.15 2.35 31.22
N LYS A 210 -0.40 2.56 30.13
CA LYS A 210 -0.13 3.88 29.54
C LYS A 210 -1.40 4.51 28.98
N GLY A 211 -2.23 3.74 28.28
CA GLY A 211 -3.45 4.24 27.66
C GLY A 211 -3.15 5.40 26.69
N ASP A 212 -3.88 6.50 26.83
CA ASP A 212 -3.70 7.72 26.03
C ASP A 212 -2.89 8.82 26.74
N LYS A 213 -2.16 8.46 27.80
CA LYS A 213 -1.31 9.41 28.53
C LYS A 213 -0.05 9.74 27.72
N LEU A 214 0.24 11.02 27.60
CA LEU A 214 1.49 11.53 27.04
C LEU A 214 2.58 11.51 28.12
N GLN A 215 3.58 10.64 27.95
CA GLN A 215 4.71 10.53 28.86
C GLN A 215 5.97 11.11 28.21
N LEU A 216 6.39 12.31 28.64
CA LEU A 216 7.48 13.05 27.98
C LEU A 216 8.82 12.30 27.96
N HIS A 217 9.11 11.53 29.01
CA HIS A 217 10.34 10.74 29.06
C HIS A 217 10.38 9.67 27.96
N TYR A 218 9.25 9.05 27.59
CA TYR A 218 9.19 8.13 26.44
C TYR A 218 9.55 8.85 25.14
N TYR A 219 9.03 10.08 24.96
CA TYR A 219 9.30 10.87 23.78
C TYR A 219 10.77 11.30 23.67
N PHE A 220 11.36 11.82 24.74
CA PHE A 220 12.78 12.21 24.73
C PHE A 220 13.71 11.01 24.56
N ASN A 221 13.45 9.90 25.25
CA ASN A 221 14.20 8.66 25.05
C ASN A 221 14.10 8.16 23.60
N ASN A 222 12.94 8.33 22.98
CA ASN A 222 12.73 7.97 21.59
C ASN A 222 13.57 8.81 20.61
N ILE A 223 13.72 10.12 20.84
CA ILE A 223 14.61 10.97 20.02
C ILE A 223 16.04 10.42 20.07
N VAL A 224 16.53 10.06 21.26
CA VAL A 224 17.86 9.45 21.42
C VAL A 224 17.96 8.12 20.66
N ASN A 225 16.94 7.28 20.73
CA ASN A 225 16.90 6.02 20.00
C ASN A 225 16.91 6.21 18.48
N ILE A 226 16.18 7.20 17.95
CA ILE A 226 16.19 7.54 16.52
C ILE A 226 17.60 7.92 16.05
N VAL A 227 18.29 8.78 16.81
CA VAL A 227 19.67 9.18 16.49
C VAL A 227 20.60 7.99 16.51
N ARG A 228 20.50 7.12 17.53
CA ARG A 228 21.31 5.90 17.65
C ARG A 228 21.07 4.93 16.50
N PHE A 229 19.80 4.71 16.13
CA PHE A 229 19.42 3.85 15.02
C PHE A 229 19.98 4.38 13.69
N ASN A 230 19.72 5.65 13.40
CA ASN A 230 20.19 6.31 12.18
C ASN A 230 21.72 6.24 12.05
N ASN A 231 22.46 6.45 13.15
CA ASN A 231 23.91 6.33 13.17
C ASN A 231 24.38 4.88 12.97
N LYS A 232 23.74 3.91 13.64
CA LYS A 232 24.09 2.49 13.53
C LYS A 232 23.91 1.95 12.11
N TYR A 233 22.80 2.28 11.47
CA TYR A 233 22.45 1.78 10.13
C TYR A 233 22.83 2.73 9.00
N ARG A 234 23.42 3.91 9.31
CA ARG A 234 23.76 4.98 8.35
C ARG A 234 22.57 5.41 7.50
N GLN A 235 21.40 5.45 8.12
CA GLN A 235 20.15 5.84 7.49
C GLN A 235 19.72 7.17 8.11
N PHE A 236 19.67 8.25 7.35
CA PHE A 236 19.38 9.59 7.89
C PHE A 236 17.90 9.96 7.68
N LEU A 237 16.99 9.08 8.12
CA LEU A 237 15.54 9.22 7.87
C LEU A 237 14.81 9.82 9.08
N GLY A 238 13.65 10.42 8.84
CA GLY A 238 12.66 10.76 9.88
C GLY A 238 12.90 12.08 10.64
N TYR A 239 13.99 12.80 10.38
CA TYR A 239 14.28 14.09 11.03
C TYR A 239 13.15 15.12 10.89
N GLN A 240 12.52 15.19 9.71
CA GLN A 240 11.39 16.08 9.49
C GLN A 240 10.21 15.72 10.40
N ALA A 241 9.82 14.44 10.47
CA ALA A 241 8.72 14.00 11.33
C ALA A 241 9.03 14.23 12.82
N VAL A 242 10.28 14.07 13.24
CA VAL A 242 10.71 14.41 14.62
C VAL A 242 10.53 15.90 14.88
N ASN A 243 11.01 16.77 13.97
CA ASN A 243 10.87 18.22 14.12
C ASN A 243 9.40 18.67 14.18
N GLU A 244 8.55 18.15 13.28
CA GLU A 244 7.11 18.43 13.27
C GLU A 244 6.43 17.96 14.57
N SER A 245 6.77 16.76 15.04
CA SER A 245 6.23 16.24 16.31
C SER A 245 6.67 17.07 17.52
N LEU A 246 7.90 17.61 17.52
CA LEU A 246 8.43 18.47 18.58
C LEU A 246 7.74 19.84 18.57
N GLN A 247 7.50 20.41 17.38
CA GLN A 247 6.73 21.64 17.23
C GLN A 247 5.31 21.46 17.75
N TRP A 248 4.65 20.35 17.38
CA TRP A 248 3.33 20.00 17.90
C TRP A 248 3.34 19.90 19.43
N LEU A 249 4.32 19.20 20.01
CA LEU A 249 4.44 19.03 21.45
C LEU A 249 4.59 20.38 22.19
N ARG A 250 5.37 21.32 21.64
CA ARG A 250 5.53 22.68 22.19
C ARG A 250 4.21 23.44 22.21
N MET A 251 3.44 23.34 21.12
CA MET A 251 2.13 23.99 21.00
C MET A 251 1.12 23.41 21.99
N GLU A 252 1.06 22.09 22.12
CA GLU A 252 0.11 21.40 23.00
C GLU A 252 0.42 21.64 24.49
N LEU A 253 1.70 21.55 24.88
CA LEU A 253 2.14 21.81 26.25
C LEU A 253 2.17 23.30 26.61
N ARG A 254 1.80 24.20 25.68
CA ARG A 254 1.86 25.67 25.81
C ARG A 254 3.22 26.21 26.25
N TYR A 255 4.31 25.50 25.98
CA TYR A 255 5.65 26.04 26.19
C TYR A 255 5.92 27.09 25.11
N GLY A 256 5.84 28.38 25.49
CA GLY A 256 6.11 29.50 24.58
C GLY A 256 4.90 30.40 24.26
N LYS A 257 3.74 30.22 24.90
CA LYS A 257 2.83 31.36 25.08
C LYS A 257 3.41 32.20 26.22
N ASN A 258 4.44 32.99 25.93
CA ASN A 258 4.67 34.15 26.78
C ASN A 258 3.34 34.92 26.83
N PRO A 259 2.87 35.37 28.00
CA PRO A 259 1.79 36.34 28.02
C PRO A 259 2.17 37.47 27.03
N PRO A 260 1.21 37.97 26.22
CA PRO A 260 1.48 39.14 25.40
C PRO A 260 2.12 40.20 26.31
N HIS A 261 3.10 40.91 25.77
CA HIS A 261 4.03 41.76 26.53
C HIS A 261 3.37 43.03 27.11
N GLU A 262 2.06 42.97 27.36
CA GLU A 262 1.21 44.02 27.90
C GLU A 262 0.47 43.41 29.10
N ASP A 263 0.84 43.92 30.28
CA ASP A 263 0.15 43.78 31.56
C ASP A 263 0.26 42.46 32.34
N VAL A 264 1.44 42.18 32.92
CA VAL A 264 1.48 41.58 34.28
C VAL A 264 2.73 42.05 35.04
N GLN A 265 2.54 42.91 36.06
CA GLN A 265 3.44 42.98 37.21
C GLN A 265 3.18 41.75 38.09
N THR A 266 4.01 40.71 38.00
CA THR A 266 4.08 39.70 39.07
C THR A 266 5.53 39.29 39.30
N SER A 267 5.98 39.56 40.53
CA SER A 267 7.11 38.93 41.16
C SER A 267 6.86 37.43 41.30
N GLU A 268 7.70 36.57 40.71
CA GLU A 268 8.23 35.35 41.33
C GLU A 268 9.03 34.48 40.33
N ILE A 269 10.32 34.37 40.64
CA ILE A 269 11.31 33.30 40.32
C ILE A 269 11.11 32.55 38.99
N GLY A 270 11.53 33.20 37.90
CA GLY A 270 11.81 32.52 36.64
C GLY A 270 13.11 31.72 36.73
N ASN A 271 13.05 30.43 36.43
CA ASN A 271 14.23 29.61 36.15
C ASN A 271 14.79 30.04 34.78
N PRO A 272 15.95 30.72 34.69
CA PRO A 272 16.43 31.23 33.43
C PRO A 272 16.90 30.06 32.55
N GLN A 273 16.35 29.96 31.34
CA GLN A 273 16.98 29.19 30.26
C GLN A 273 18.45 29.66 30.13
N PRO A 274 19.42 28.75 29.93
CA PRO A 274 20.80 29.17 29.70
C PRO A 274 20.86 29.95 28.38
N SER A 275 21.08 31.26 28.49
CA SER A 275 21.34 32.11 27.33
C SER A 275 22.60 31.58 26.63
N SER A 276 22.54 31.40 25.31
CA SER A 276 23.72 31.19 24.48
C SER A 276 24.64 32.40 24.57
N TYR A 277 25.53 32.40 25.57
CA TYR A 277 26.58 33.39 25.70
C TYR A 277 27.68 33.01 24.71
N VAL A 278 27.66 33.63 23.53
CA VAL A 278 28.82 33.63 22.64
C VAL A 278 29.85 34.56 23.27
N ARG A 279 30.81 34.01 24.02
CA ARG A 279 32.05 34.75 24.33
C ARG A 279 32.87 34.80 23.04
N TYR A 280 32.91 35.97 22.42
CA TYR A 280 33.99 36.34 21.52
C TYR A 280 35.26 36.52 22.36
N ASP A 281 36.15 35.53 22.37
CA ASP A 281 37.52 35.72 22.84
C ASP A 281 38.29 36.52 21.79
N LYS A 282 38.73 37.72 22.17
CA LYS A 282 39.46 38.68 21.32
C LYS A 282 40.97 38.39 21.22
N ASP A 283 41.44 37.22 21.66
CA ASP A 283 42.88 36.93 21.77
C ASP A 283 43.41 35.83 20.82
N MET A 284 42.71 35.54 19.72
CA MET A 284 43.15 34.56 18.71
C MET A 284 43.39 35.15 17.31
N GLU A 285 43.83 36.42 17.22
CA GLU A 285 44.45 36.96 16.01
C GLU A 285 45.93 37.27 16.27
N LYS A 286 46.80 36.27 16.14
CA LYS A 286 48.24 36.48 15.87
C LYS A 286 49.00 35.21 15.52
N VAL A 287 48.58 34.46 14.50
CA VAL A 287 49.56 33.64 13.76
C VAL A 287 49.12 33.54 12.31
N GLN A 288 49.83 34.25 11.44
CA GLN A 288 50.28 33.84 10.10
C GLN A 288 50.47 35.06 9.20
N ARG A 289 51.71 35.52 9.14
CA ARG A 289 52.39 36.01 7.93
C ARG A 289 53.85 36.18 8.31
N LEU A 290 54.72 35.43 7.63
CA LEU A 290 56.02 35.87 7.12
C LEU A 290 56.65 34.70 6.32
N ASN A 291 56.73 34.94 5.00
CA ASN A 291 57.78 34.56 4.04
C ASN A 291 58.21 33.08 3.94
N GLY A 292 58.36 32.46 2.77
CA GLY A 292 58.43 32.91 1.38
C GLY A 292 59.10 31.81 0.55
N GLY A 293 59.04 31.89 -0.78
CA GLY A 293 59.92 31.11 -1.66
C GLY A 293 59.24 30.39 -2.83
N GLY A 294 59.07 31.13 -3.93
CA GLY A 294 59.24 30.74 -5.34
C GLY A 294 58.94 29.32 -5.82
N SER A 295 58.09 29.21 -6.84
CA SER A 295 58.57 29.08 -8.22
C SER A 295 57.43 29.22 -9.21
N GLU A 296 57.70 30.05 -10.21
CA GLU A 296 56.86 30.35 -11.37
C GLU A 296 56.75 29.14 -12.30
N CYS A 297 55.61 28.98 -12.96
CA CYS A 297 55.58 28.80 -14.41
C CYS A 297 54.15 29.06 -14.92
N THR A 298 54.04 30.17 -15.63
CA THR A 298 52.94 30.55 -16.52
C THR A 298 52.65 29.49 -17.57
N ASN A 299 51.37 29.34 -17.94
CA ASN A 299 50.98 29.34 -19.34
C ASN A 299 49.49 29.69 -19.47
N HIS A 300 49.25 30.84 -20.11
CA HIS A 300 48.03 31.12 -20.84
C HIS A 300 48.00 30.26 -22.11
N ALA A 301 46.83 29.80 -22.50
CA ALA A 301 46.14 30.21 -23.74
C ALA A 301 45.22 29.10 -24.29
N GLN A 302 44.07 29.58 -24.78
CA GLN A 302 43.05 28.95 -25.64
C GLN A 302 41.97 28.09 -24.96
#